data_AF-A0A7K4SF56-F1
#
_entry.id   AF-A0A7K4SF56-F1
#
_cell.length_a   1.000
_cell.length_b   1.000
_cell.length_c   1.000
_cell.angle_alpha   90.00
_cell.angle_beta   90.00
_cell.angle_gamma   90.00
#
_symmetry.space_group_name_H-M   'P 1'
#
loop_
_entity.id
_entity.type
_entity.pdbx_description
1 polymer ?
#
loop_
_entity_poly.entity_id
_entity_poly.type
_entity_poly.pdbx_seq_one_letter_code
_entity_poly.pdbx_strand_id
1 'polypeptide(L)'
;VGEARNLIPMDPNGLSDPYVKLKLIPDPKNLSKQKTRTVKATLNPVWNEAFIFSLRPGDAERRLSIEVWDWDRTSRNDFMGAMSFGVAELLKGQVDGWFKLLNQEEGEFYNVPVADTDDCGLRPKFELFAIKILKKDVVAQDDDVAGVLVERRVLAMGPRPHFLTHLHSTFQTSDRLYFVMEYVTGGDLMFHIQQLGKFREPHAADLKLDNVLLDAQGHVKITDFGMCKENIYPGDTTRTFCGTPDYIAPEIIAYQPYGKSVDWWSFGVLLYEMLAGQ
;
A
#
# COMPACT_ATOMS: atom_id res chain seq x y z
N VAL A 1 -28.12 4.30 -5.54
CA VAL A 1 -26.86 4.77 -6.15
C VAL A 1 -26.95 6.27 -6.28
N GLY A 2 -26.15 7.00 -5.49
CA GLY A 2 -26.16 8.46 -5.46
C GLY A 2 -25.33 9.07 -6.58
N GLU A 3 -24.04 9.29 -6.31
CA GLU A 3 -23.09 9.94 -7.21
C GLU A 3 -21.70 9.26 -7.17
N ALA A 4 -20.83 9.61 -8.12
CA ALA A 4 -19.41 9.29 -8.11
C ALA A 4 -18.58 10.55 -8.36
N ARG A 5 -17.33 10.58 -7.87
CA ARG A 5 -16.41 11.71 -8.03
C ARG A 5 -15.05 11.23 -8.54
N ASN A 6 -14.38 12.07 -9.33
CA ASN A 6 -13.03 11.86 -9.85
C ASN A 6 -12.87 10.54 -10.62
N LEU A 7 -13.83 10.21 -11.50
CA LEU A 7 -13.73 9.03 -12.35
C LEU A 7 -12.59 9.17 -13.38
N ILE A 8 -12.10 8.02 -13.85
CA ILE A 8 -11.04 7.94 -14.86
C ILE A 8 -11.63 8.37 -16.22
N PRO A 9 -10.97 9.26 -16.97
CA PRO A 9 -11.37 9.60 -18.33
C PRO A 9 -11.12 8.42 -19.27
N MET A 10 -12.17 7.98 -19.95
CA MET A 10 -12.12 6.83 -20.88
C MET A 10 -12.29 7.27 -22.34
N ASP A 11 -12.97 8.40 -22.58
CA ASP A 11 -13.20 8.93 -23.91
C ASP A 11 -12.07 9.86 -24.40
N PRO A 12 -11.87 10.00 -25.72
CA PRO A 12 -10.90 10.94 -26.31
C PRO A 12 -11.14 12.42 -25.95
N ASN A 13 -12.33 12.78 -25.47
CA ASN A 13 -12.66 14.14 -25.02
C ASN A 13 -12.10 14.45 -23.62
N GLY A 14 -11.45 13.49 -22.96
CA GLY A 14 -10.94 13.63 -21.59
C GLY A 14 -12.02 13.50 -20.51
N LEU A 15 -13.20 12.98 -20.87
CA LEU A 15 -14.35 12.72 -20.00
C LEU A 15 -14.76 11.24 -20.16
N SER A 16 -15.93 10.88 -19.64
CA SER A 16 -16.55 9.56 -19.79
C SER A 16 -18.08 9.71 -19.83
N ASP A 17 -18.78 8.69 -20.31
CA ASP A 17 -20.23 8.49 -20.26
C ASP A 17 -20.60 7.39 -19.21
N PRO A 18 -20.42 7.65 -17.89
CA PRO A 18 -20.53 6.60 -16.87
C PRO A 18 -21.97 6.15 -16.58
N TYR A 19 -22.10 4.84 -16.29
CA TYR A 19 -23.30 4.21 -15.74
C TYR A 19 -22.94 3.08 -14.79
N VAL A 20 -23.86 2.73 -13.88
CA VAL A 20 -23.66 1.70 -12.86
C VAL A 20 -24.46 0.46 -13.19
N LYS A 21 -23.85 -0.73 -13.06
CA LYS A 21 -24.50 -2.04 -13.10
C LYS A 21 -24.52 -2.62 -11.70
N LEU A 22 -25.65 -3.15 -11.28
CA LEU A 22 -25.84 -3.83 -10.00
C LEU A 22 -26.31 -5.27 -10.25
N LYS A 23 -25.77 -6.24 -9.51
CA LYS A 23 -26.15 -7.66 -9.60
C LYS A 23 -25.82 -8.42 -8.31
N LEU A 24 -26.56 -9.48 -8.00
CA LEU A 24 -26.28 -10.39 -6.89
C LEU A 24 -25.37 -11.54 -7.34
N ILE A 25 -24.09 -11.48 -6.97
CA ILE A 25 -23.09 -12.50 -7.34
C ILE A 25 -22.96 -13.61 -6.27
N PRO A 26 -22.69 -14.86 -6.69
CA PRO A 26 -22.61 -15.34 -8.07
C PRO A 26 -23.99 -15.35 -8.75
N ASP A 27 -24.11 -14.87 -10.00
CA ASP A 27 -25.38 -14.82 -10.77
C ASP A 27 -25.34 -15.69 -12.04
N PRO A 28 -25.41 -17.03 -11.93
CA PRO A 28 -25.20 -17.93 -13.07
C PRO A 28 -26.26 -17.77 -14.17
N LYS A 29 -27.44 -17.26 -13.85
CA LYS A 29 -28.54 -17.03 -14.81
C LYS A 29 -28.65 -15.58 -15.25
N ASN A 30 -27.81 -14.68 -14.71
CA ASN A 30 -27.79 -13.25 -15.00
C ASN A 30 -29.16 -12.57 -14.85
N LEU A 31 -29.96 -13.03 -13.88
CA LEU A 31 -31.36 -12.60 -13.69
C LEU A 31 -31.47 -11.39 -12.77
N SER A 32 -30.45 -11.13 -11.94
CA SER A 32 -30.49 -10.06 -10.94
C SER A 32 -30.00 -8.72 -11.48
N LYS A 33 -29.47 -8.69 -12.71
CA LYS A 33 -28.82 -7.50 -13.26
C LYS A 33 -29.79 -6.33 -13.40
N GLN A 34 -29.44 -5.21 -12.76
CA GLN A 34 -30.08 -3.90 -12.90
C GLN A 34 -29.01 -2.87 -13.27
N LYS A 35 -29.40 -1.74 -13.87
CA LYS A 35 -28.46 -0.67 -14.23
C LYS A 35 -29.10 0.71 -14.15
N THR A 36 -28.27 1.73 -13.92
CA THR A 36 -28.67 3.14 -13.99
C THR A 36 -28.77 3.61 -15.43
N ARG A 37 -29.24 4.84 -15.61
CA ARG A 37 -29.03 5.62 -16.82
C ARG A 37 -27.55 5.98 -16.98
N THR A 38 -27.17 6.22 -18.22
CA THR A 38 -25.87 6.77 -18.60
C THR A 38 -25.90 8.28 -18.47
N VAL A 39 -24.93 8.84 -17.73
CA VAL A 39 -24.72 10.29 -17.64
C VAL A 39 -23.60 10.64 -18.62
N LYS A 40 -23.82 11.61 -19.50
CA LYS A 40 -22.88 11.88 -20.59
C LYS A 40 -21.79 12.86 -20.20
N ALA A 41 -20.59 12.66 -20.75
CA ALA A 41 -19.45 13.57 -20.73
C ALA A 41 -19.19 14.18 -19.33
N THR A 42 -18.95 13.32 -18.34
CA THR A 42 -18.63 13.74 -16.97
C THR A 42 -17.76 12.72 -16.25
N LEU A 43 -16.89 13.22 -15.38
CA LEU A 43 -16.13 12.41 -14.42
C LEU A 43 -16.74 12.45 -13.00
N ASN A 44 -17.83 13.20 -12.83
CA ASN A 44 -18.54 13.36 -11.56
C ASN A 44 -20.05 13.19 -11.75
N PRO A 45 -20.52 11.98 -12.14
CA PRO A 45 -21.93 11.73 -12.41
C PRO A 45 -22.77 11.70 -11.13
N VAL A 46 -24.01 12.19 -11.27
CA VAL A 46 -25.06 12.09 -10.25
C VAL A 46 -26.22 11.31 -10.86
N TRP A 47 -26.51 10.12 -10.33
CA TRP A 47 -27.60 9.27 -10.81
C TRP A 47 -28.85 9.42 -9.94
N ASN A 48 -28.69 9.38 -8.61
CA ASN A 48 -29.79 9.39 -7.63
C ASN A 48 -30.90 8.37 -7.95
N GLU A 49 -30.51 7.16 -8.35
CA GLU A 49 -31.43 6.06 -8.68
C GLU A 49 -31.46 5.01 -7.58
N ALA A 50 -32.67 4.54 -7.23
CA ALA A 50 -32.90 3.49 -6.25
C ALA A 50 -33.24 2.16 -6.95
N PHE A 51 -32.70 1.07 -6.42
CA PHE A 51 -32.91 -0.29 -6.94
C PHE A 51 -33.43 -1.18 -5.83
N ILE A 52 -34.33 -2.10 -6.18
CA ILE A 52 -34.94 -3.04 -5.25
C ILE A 52 -34.57 -4.46 -5.70
N PHE A 53 -33.99 -5.23 -4.78
CA PHE A 53 -33.64 -6.63 -4.98
C PHE A 53 -34.48 -7.51 -4.05
N SER A 54 -35.26 -8.42 -4.63
CA SER A 54 -36.03 -9.40 -3.84
C SER A 54 -35.14 -10.56 -3.43
N LEU A 55 -34.73 -10.58 -2.16
CA LEU A 55 -33.86 -11.61 -1.60
C LEU A 55 -34.64 -12.89 -1.29
N ARG A 56 -34.03 -14.04 -1.60
CA ARG A 56 -34.49 -15.38 -1.24
C ARG A 56 -33.68 -15.88 -0.03
N PRO A 57 -34.17 -16.88 0.73
CA PRO A 57 -33.47 -17.40 1.92
C PRO A 57 -32.01 -17.84 1.68
N GLY A 58 -31.66 -18.28 0.47
CA GLY A 58 -30.28 -18.65 0.11
C GLY A 58 -29.38 -17.50 -0.36
N ASP A 59 -29.90 -16.27 -0.48
CA ASP A 59 -29.11 -15.13 -0.99
C ASP A 59 -28.22 -14.50 0.07
N ALA A 60 -28.31 -14.90 1.35
CA ALA A 60 -27.50 -14.34 2.44
C ALA A 60 -25.98 -14.53 2.21
N GLU A 61 -25.58 -15.61 1.54
CA GLU A 61 -24.18 -15.91 1.20
C GLU A 61 -23.70 -15.18 -0.07
N ARG A 62 -24.60 -14.53 -0.80
CA ARG A 62 -24.28 -13.80 -2.03
C ARG A 62 -23.76 -12.41 -1.71
N ARG A 63 -23.24 -11.73 -2.73
CA ARG A 63 -22.77 -10.36 -2.64
C ARG A 63 -23.52 -9.46 -3.62
N LEU A 64 -23.83 -8.24 -3.22
CA LEU A 64 -24.28 -7.19 -4.12
C LEU A 64 -23.05 -6.58 -4.79
N SER A 65 -22.86 -6.87 -6.07
CA SER A 65 -21.82 -6.28 -6.92
C SER A 65 -22.34 -4.98 -7.52
N ILE A 66 -21.49 -3.94 -7.47
CA ILE A 66 -21.73 -2.61 -8.02
C ILE A 66 -20.53 -2.29 -8.91
N GLU A 67 -20.77 -2.14 -10.21
CA GLU A 67 -19.73 -1.90 -11.21
C GLU A 67 -20.03 -0.63 -11.98
N VAL A 68 -19.04 0.24 -12.13
CA VAL A 68 -19.11 1.46 -12.95
C VAL A 68 -18.48 1.18 -14.30
N TRP A 69 -19.18 1.55 -15.35
CA TRP A 69 -18.80 1.32 -16.74
C TRP A 69 -18.96 2.59 -17.53
N ASP A 70 -18.12 2.75 -18.53
CA ASP A 70 -18.22 3.78 -19.54
C ASP A 70 -19.11 3.30 -20.70
N TRP A 71 -19.90 4.20 -21.28
CA TRP A 71 -20.73 3.87 -22.42
C TRP A 71 -20.13 4.35 -23.73
N ASP A 72 -19.68 3.39 -24.52
CA ASP A 72 -19.26 3.63 -25.88
C ASP A 72 -20.39 3.46 -26.90
N ARG A 73 -20.43 4.38 -27.87
CA ARG A 73 -21.34 4.26 -29.03
C ARG A 73 -20.88 3.21 -30.05
N THR A 74 -19.57 3.06 -30.24
CA THR A 74 -18.97 2.31 -31.35
C THR A 74 -18.07 1.15 -30.90
N SER A 75 -17.80 1.07 -29.60
CA SER A 75 -16.91 0.09 -28.96
C SER A 75 -17.69 -0.77 -27.95
N ARG A 76 -17.01 -1.77 -27.38
CA ARG A 76 -17.50 -2.36 -26.13
C ARG A 76 -17.28 -1.34 -25.02
N ASN A 77 -18.26 -1.24 -24.14
CA ASN A 77 -18.19 -0.45 -22.92
C ASN A 77 -16.95 -0.76 -22.09
N ASP A 78 -16.22 0.28 -21.70
CA ASP A 78 -15.04 0.15 -20.85
C ASP A 78 -15.39 0.04 -19.37
N PHE A 79 -14.63 -0.77 -18.65
CA PHE A 79 -14.80 -0.98 -17.21
C PHE A 79 -14.05 0.11 -16.44
N MET A 80 -14.71 0.79 -15.51
CA MET A 80 -14.12 1.90 -14.76
C MET A 80 -13.76 1.53 -13.32
N GLY A 81 -14.49 0.58 -12.73
CA GLY A 81 -14.23 0.11 -11.37
C GLY A 81 -15.39 -0.64 -10.74
N ALA A 82 -15.13 -1.35 -9.65
CA ALA A 82 -16.13 -2.15 -8.96
C ALA A 82 -15.96 -2.09 -7.44
N MET A 83 -17.03 -2.47 -6.75
CA MET A 83 -17.06 -2.79 -5.33
C MET A 83 -18.17 -3.81 -5.06
N SER A 84 -18.11 -4.50 -3.92
CA SER A 84 -19.18 -5.41 -3.53
C SER A 84 -19.45 -5.44 -2.03
N PHE A 85 -20.70 -5.74 -1.68
CA PHE A 85 -21.16 -5.85 -0.30
C PHE A 85 -21.72 -7.25 -0.04
N GLY A 86 -21.42 -7.83 1.12
CA GLY A 86 -22.03 -9.10 1.53
C GLY A 86 -23.51 -8.91 1.82
N VAL A 87 -24.40 -9.75 1.28
CA VAL A 87 -25.84 -9.62 1.56
C VAL A 87 -26.14 -9.82 3.05
N ALA A 88 -25.50 -10.81 3.69
CA ALA A 88 -25.63 -11.01 5.15
C ALA A 88 -25.16 -9.81 5.99
N GLU A 89 -24.21 -9.01 5.49
CA GLU A 89 -23.74 -7.78 6.14
C GLU A 89 -24.78 -6.66 6.01
N LEU A 90 -25.28 -6.46 4.78
CA LEU A 90 -26.34 -5.47 4.50
C LEU A 90 -27.65 -5.76 5.25
N LEU A 91 -27.94 -7.03 5.56
CA LEU A 91 -29.08 -7.41 6.39
C LEU A 91 -28.90 -7.05 7.88
N LYS A 92 -27.66 -6.88 8.35
CA LYS A 92 -27.36 -6.50 9.75
C LYS A 92 -27.39 -4.99 9.97
N GLY A 93 -27.08 -4.20 8.94
CA GLY A 93 -27.04 -2.75 9.05
C GLY A 93 -27.06 -2.06 7.69
N GLN A 94 -27.65 -0.86 7.65
CA GLN A 94 -27.63 -0.01 6.47
C GLN A 94 -26.21 0.51 6.23
N VAL A 95 -25.82 0.57 4.96
CA VAL A 95 -24.56 1.15 4.52
C VAL A 95 -24.85 2.42 3.72
N ASP A 96 -24.20 3.52 4.10
CA ASP A 96 -24.28 4.82 3.45
C ASP A 96 -22.92 5.53 3.59
N GLY A 97 -22.48 6.22 2.54
CA GLY A 97 -21.19 6.91 2.50
C GLY A 97 -20.39 6.70 1.20
N TRP A 98 -19.17 7.23 1.15
CA TRP A 98 -18.27 7.07 0.01
C TRP A 98 -17.50 5.76 0.05
N PHE A 99 -17.23 5.21 -1.13
CA PHE A 99 -16.45 4.00 -1.29
C PHE A 99 -15.48 4.17 -2.46
N LYS A 100 -14.27 3.63 -2.30
CA LYS A 100 -13.27 3.61 -3.36
C LYS A 100 -13.67 2.59 -4.42
N LEU A 101 -13.61 2.99 -5.69
CA LEU A 101 -13.72 2.06 -6.81
C LEU A 101 -12.42 1.26 -6.94
N LEU A 102 -12.55 -0.06 -6.88
CA LEU A 102 -11.44 -1.01 -7.01
C LEU A 102 -11.37 -1.54 -8.44
N ASN A 103 -10.29 -2.27 -8.74
CA ASN A 103 -10.22 -3.04 -9.98
C ASN A 103 -11.27 -4.17 -9.99
N GLN A 104 -11.42 -4.86 -11.11
CA GLN A 104 -12.47 -5.87 -11.28
C GLN A 104 -12.33 -7.05 -10.31
N GLU A 105 -11.10 -7.54 -10.09
CA GLU A 105 -10.85 -8.71 -9.24
C GLU A 105 -11.08 -8.37 -7.76
N GLU A 106 -10.53 -7.27 -7.27
CA GLU A 106 -10.69 -6.83 -5.88
C GLU A 106 -12.14 -6.40 -5.61
N GLY A 107 -12.74 -5.64 -6.52
CA GLY A 107 -14.11 -5.13 -6.39
C GLY A 107 -15.17 -6.23 -6.41
N GLU A 108 -14.85 -7.44 -6.87
CA GLU A 108 -15.75 -8.58 -6.75
C GLU A 108 -15.93 -9.03 -5.30
N PHE A 109 -14.92 -8.85 -4.45
CA PHE A 109 -14.92 -9.36 -3.07
C PHE A 109 -14.92 -8.28 -2.00
N TYR A 110 -14.48 -7.07 -2.32
CA TYR A 110 -14.21 -6.04 -1.33
C TYR A 110 -14.97 -4.74 -1.62
N ASN A 111 -15.18 -3.97 -0.55
CA ASN A 111 -15.52 -2.56 -0.60
C ASN A 111 -14.58 -1.85 0.37
N VAL A 112 -14.16 -0.64 0.03
CA VAL A 112 -13.26 0.17 0.87
C VAL A 112 -13.97 1.50 1.13
N PRO A 113 -14.52 1.73 2.34
CA PRO A 113 -15.16 2.99 2.68
C PRO A 113 -14.13 4.13 2.66
N VAL A 114 -14.57 5.31 2.23
CA VAL A 114 -13.82 6.56 2.21
C VAL A 114 -14.59 7.54 3.10
N ALA A 115 -13.88 8.25 3.98
CA ALA A 115 -14.50 9.30 4.79
C ALA A 115 -14.80 10.53 3.91
N ASP A 116 -16.02 11.09 4.02
CA ASP A 116 -16.41 12.36 3.38
C ASP A 116 -15.38 13.46 3.71
N THR A 117 -14.74 14.02 2.70
CA THR A 117 -13.70 15.04 2.86
C THR A 117 -14.24 16.46 3.13
N ASP A 118 -15.54 16.62 3.39
CA ASP A 118 -16.19 17.93 3.49
C ASP A 118 -16.61 18.35 4.91
N ASP A 119 -16.32 17.59 5.97
CA ASP A 119 -16.57 18.05 7.36
C ASP A 119 -15.28 18.42 8.12
N CYS A 120 -15.23 19.68 8.51
CA CYS A 120 -14.16 20.30 9.24
C CYS A 120 -14.25 19.89 10.73
N GLY A 121 -13.31 19.05 11.20
CA GLY A 121 -12.84 19.15 12.59
C GLY A 121 -13.00 17.94 13.53
N LEU A 122 -13.59 16.81 13.15
CA LEU A 122 -13.64 15.63 14.03
C LEU A 122 -13.29 14.35 13.27
N ARG A 123 -11.99 14.06 13.15
CA ARG A 123 -11.47 12.81 12.56
C ARG A 123 -11.84 11.63 13.47
N PRO A 124 -12.52 10.57 12.99
CA PRO A 124 -11.99 9.24 13.24
C PRO A 124 -10.68 9.20 12.46
N LYS A 125 -9.53 9.26 13.16
CA LYS A 125 -8.24 9.01 12.51
C LYS A 125 -8.28 7.56 12.01
N PHE A 126 -8.55 7.36 10.71
CA PHE A 126 -8.15 6.13 10.05
C PHE A 126 -6.62 6.21 9.94
N GLU A 127 -5.95 5.58 10.89
CA GLU A 127 -4.51 5.40 10.83
C GLU A 127 -4.25 4.30 9.79
N LEU A 128 -3.67 4.71 8.66
CA LEU A 128 -3.19 3.79 7.64
C LEU A 128 -1.91 3.13 8.15
N PHE A 129 -1.80 1.82 7.94
CA PHE A 129 -0.62 1.04 8.31
C PHE A 129 -0.09 0.25 7.11
N ALA A 130 1.22 0.14 7.03
CA ALA A 130 1.89 -0.83 6.16
C ALA A 130 2.08 -2.14 6.95
N ILE A 131 1.59 -3.26 6.44
CA ILE A 131 1.69 -4.55 7.13
C ILE A 131 2.68 -5.45 6.39
N LYS A 132 3.85 -5.71 7.00
CA LYS A 132 4.81 -6.71 6.52
C LYS A 132 4.36 -8.09 6.99
N ILE A 133 4.17 -9.03 6.05
CA ILE A 133 3.71 -10.39 6.33
C ILE A 133 4.80 -11.37 5.92
N LEU A 134 5.31 -12.16 6.87
CA LEU A 134 6.33 -13.18 6.65
C LEU A 134 5.73 -14.57 6.87
N LYS A 135 6.02 -15.54 6.00
CA LYS A 135 5.61 -16.94 6.21
C LYS A 135 6.64 -17.66 7.08
N LYS A 136 6.19 -18.42 8.07
CA LYS A 136 7.06 -19.07 9.06
C LYS A 136 7.92 -20.19 8.48
N ASP A 137 7.38 -20.93 7.52
CA ASP A 137 8.09 -22.00 6.82
C ASP A 137 9.29 -21.45 6.04
N VAL A 138 9.09 -20.36 5.29
CA VAL A 138 10.14 -19.67 4.53
C VAL A 138 11.22 -19.12 5.47
N VAL A 139 10.82 -18.40 6.53
CA VAL A 139 11.78 -17.84 7.51
C VAL A 139 12.61 -18.95 8.18
N ALA A 140 12.02 -20.11 8.44
CA ALA A 140 12.74 -21.26 9.01
C ALA A 140 13.64 -21.94 7.98
N GLN A 141 13.21 -22.02 6.72
CA GLN A 141 13.99 -22.61 5.63
C GLN A 141 15.26 -21.79 5.33
N ASP A 142 15.16 -20.47 5.39
CA ASP A 142 16.25 -19.53 5.09
C ASP A 142 17.16 -19.24 6.30
N ASP A 143 16.91 -19.88 7.46
CA ASP A 143 17.62 -19.66 8.74
C ASP A 143 17.55 -18.20 9.26
N ASP A 144 16.54 -17.45 8.83
CA ASP A 144 16.37 -16.02 9.10
C ASP A 144 15.59 -15.70 10.39
N VAL A 145 15.30 -16.72 11.20
CA VAL A 145 14.55 -16.57 12.46
C VAL A 145 15.20 -15.52 13.38
N ALA A 146 16.54 -15.53 13.46
CA ALA A 146 17.27 -14.57 14.27
C ALA A 146 17.13 -13.13 13.75
N GLY A 147 17.22 -12.92 12.42
CA GLY A 147 17.07 -11.61 11.78
C GLY A 147 15.69 -11.02 12.02
N VAL A 148 14.63 -11.82 11.90
CA VAL A 148 13.24 -11.37 12.16
C VAL A 148 13.03 -10.96 13.62
N LEU A 149 13.65 -11.66 14.57
CA LEU A 149 13.58 -11.31 15.99
C LEU A 149 14.38 -10.03 16.31
N VAL A 150 15.51 -9.81 15.64
CA VAL A 150 16.28 -8.56 15.71
C VAL A 150 15.45 -7.41 15.15
N GLU A 151 14.89 -7.56 13.95
CA GLU A 151 14.05 -6.54 13.31
C GLU A 151 12.92 -6.10 14.26
N ARG A 152 12.21 -7.06 14.88
CA ARG A 152 11.17 -6.76 15.87
C ARG A 152 11.71 -5.95 17.05
N ARG A 153 12.86 -6.32 17.62
CA ARG A 153 13.44 -5.61 18.76
C ARG A 153 13.84 -4.20 18.38
N VAL A 154 14.55 -4.05 17.26
CA VAL A 154 14.99 -2.76 16.74
C VAL A 154 13.80 -1.83 16.47
N LEU A 155 12.76 -2.37 15.85
CA LEU A 155 11.54 -1.63 15.57
C LEU A 155 10.76 -1.20 16.84
N ALA A 156 10.84 -2.00 17.91
CA ALA A 156 10.15 -1.77 19.18
C ALA A 156 10.95 -0.95 20.22
N MET A 157 12.19 -0.56 19.92
CA MET A 157 12.98 0.32 20.80
C MET A 157 12.35 1.72 20.88
N GLY A 158 12.43 2.40 22.03
CA GLY A 158 11.99 3.79 22.19
C GLY A 158 13.11 4.70 22.73
N PRO A 159 12.88 6.02 22.89
CA PRO A 159 12.16 6.90 21.97
C PRO A 159 12.87 6.96 20.60
N ARG A 160 12.12 6.84 19.50
CA ARG A 160 12.71 6.80 18.15
C ARG A 160 12.83 8.20 17.54
N PRO A 161 13.94 8.48 16.83
CA PRO A 161 14.03 9.65 15.98
C PRO A 161 12.95 9.62 14.89
N HIS A 162 12.47 10.79 14.47
CA HIS A 162 11.40 10.94 13.48
C HIS A 162 11.70 10.27 12.13
N PHE A 163 12.98 10.04 11.82
CA PHE A 163 13.45 9.47 10.56
C PHE A 163 13.49 7.94 10.50
N LEU A 164 13.03 7.23 11.53
CA LEU A 164 12.89 5.76 11.50
C LEU A 164 11.40 5.37 11.42
N THR A 165 11.09 4.29 10.70
CA THR A 165 9.70 3.82 10.58
C THR A 165 9.14 3.31 11.90
N HIS A 166 8.00 3.82 12.35
CA HIS A 166 7.34 3.37 13.58
C HIS A 166 6.68 2.00 13.42
N LEU A 167 6.88 1.16 14.43
CA LEU A 167 6.13 -0.08 14.60
C LEU A 167 4.98 0.16 15.56
N HIS A 168 3.75 -0.02 15.07
CA HIS A 168 2.55 0.10 15.89
C HIS A 168 2.31 -1.17 16.71
N SER A 169 2.36 -2.34 16.07
CA SER A 169 2.17 -3.63 16.75
C SER A 169 2.73 -4.80 15.94
N THR A 170 2.91 -5.95 16.60
CA THR A 170 3.22 -7.22 15.94
C THR A 170 2.32 -8.32 16.45
N PHE A 171 1.89 -9.22 15.57
CA PHE A 171 1.13 -10.42 15.94
C PHE A 171 1.49 -11.59 15.02
N GLN A 172 1.00 -12.79 15.32
CA GLN A 172 1.27 -14.00 14.52
C GLN A 172 0.06 -14.91 14.45
N THR A 173 -0.07 -15.65 13.34
CA THR A 173 -1.00 -16.77 13.17
C THR A 173 -0.24 -18.10 13.31
N SER A 174 -0.90 -19.22 13.02
CA SER A 174 -0.22 -20.53 12.97
C SER A 174 0.90 -20.57 11.92
N ASP A 175 0.73 -19.87 10.80
CA ASP A 175 1.59 -19.94 9.60
C ASP A 175 2.37 -18.65 9.29
N ARG A 176 2.01 -17.49 9.88
CA ARG A 176 2.57 -16.18 9.49
C ARG A 176 2.92 -15.28 10.67
N LEU A 177 3.83 -14.34 10.41
CA LEU A 177 4.21 -13.24 11.29
C LEU A 177 3.76 -11.91 10.64
N TYR A 178 3.25 -10.99 11.45
CA TYR A 178 2.70 -9.70 11.00
C TYR A 178 3.36 -8.55 11.75
N PHE A 179 3.87 -7.57 11.02
CA PHE A 179 4.40 -6.32 11.55
C PHE A 179 3.53 -5.16 11.03
N VAL A 180 2.80 -4.52 11.92
CA VAL A 180 1.95 -3.37 11.63
C VAL A 180 2.78 -2.11 11.83
N MET A 181 3.11 -1.43 10.75
CA MET A 181 4.03 -0.29 10.71
C MET A 181 3.31 0.96 10.22
N GLU A 182 3.83 2.14 10.53
CA GLU A 182 3.31 3.38 9.95
C GLU A 182 3.36 3.33 8.41
N TYR A 183 2.30 3.83 7.76
CA TYR A 183 2.27 3.91 6.31
C TYR A 183 3.02 5.15 5.82
N VAL A 184 4.01 4.96 4.94
CA VAL A 184 4.83 6.03 4.37
C VAL A 184 4.52 6.17 2.87
N THR A 185 4.05 7.34 2.45
CA THR A 185 3.43 7.56 1.12
C THR A 185 4.36 8.05 0.02
N GLY A 186 5.55 8.54 0.35
CA GLY A 186 6.41 9.24 -0.61
C GLY A 186 7.24 8.33 -1.51
N GLY A 187 7.12 7.01 -1.41
CA GLY A 187 7.92 6.06 -2.19
C GLY A 187 9.37 5.96 -1.71
N ASP A 188 10.12 5.00 -2.25
CA ASP A 188 11.54 4.82 -1.98
C ASP A 188 12.43 5.79 -2.78
N LEU A 189 13.65 5.99 -2.32
CA LEU A 189 14.59 6.90 -2.97
C LEU A 189 15.01 6.47 -4.37
N MET A 190 15.06 5.17 -4.64
CA MET A 190 15.42 4.64 -5.96
C MET A 190 14.41 5.10 -7.02
N PHE A 191 13.11 5.08 -6.69
CA PHE A 191 12.05 5.65 -7.53
C PHE A 191 12.31 7.12 -7.89
N HIS A 192 12.72 7.94 -6.91
CA HIS A 192 13.00 9.36 -7.14
C HIS A 192 14.28 9.60 -7.94
N ILE A 193 15.33 8.82 -7.71
CA ILE A 193 16.59 8.90 -8.48
C ILE A 193 16.34 8.53 -9.95
N GLN A 194 15.55 7.48 -10.22
CA GLN A 194 15.19 7.08 -11.58
C GLN A 194 14.39 8.15 -12.33
N GLN A 195 13.56 8.94 -11.63
CA GLN A 195 12.81 10.03 -12.25
C GLN A 195 13.64 11.31 -12.44
N LEU A 196 14.54 11.62 -11.50
CA LEU A 196 15.26 12.90 -11.46
C LEU A 196 16.68 12.82 -12.05
N GLY A 197 17.22 11.62 -12.24
CA GLY A 197 18.58 11.33 -12.69
C GLY A 197 19.64 11.57 -11.60
N LYS A 198 19.65 12.75 -10.98
CA LYS A 198 20.53 13.09 -9.85
C LYS A 198 19.89 14.11 -8.92
N PHE A 199 20.22 14.06 -7.63
CA PHE A 199 19.81 15.10 -6.69
C PHE A 199 20.73 16.32 -6.74
N ARG A 200 20.20 17.53 -6.53
CA ARG A 200 21.03 18.73 -6.30
C ARG A 200 21.63 18.65 -4.89
N GLU A 201 22.86 19.16 -4.73
CA GLU A 201 23.68 19.11 -3.50
C GLU A 201 22.92 19.32 -2.17
N PRO A 202 21.97 20.28 -2.05
CA PRO A 202 21.22 20.48 -0.80
C PRO A 202 20.30 19.30 -0.40
N HIS A 203 19.87 18.48 -1.36
CA HIS A 203 19.00 17.33 -1.12
C HIS A 203 19.78 16.02 -0.91
N ALA A 204 21.03 15.93 -1.38
CA ALA A 204 21.86 14.72 -1.26
C ALA A 204 22.59 14.62 0.09
N ALA A 205 22.80 15.75 0.77
CA ALA A 205 23.55 15.80 2.03
C ALA A 205 22.82 15.20 3.25
N ASP A 206 21.56 14.75 3.11
CA ASP A 206 20.68 14.44 4.25
C ASP A 206 20.15 12.99 4.27
N LEU A 207 20.72 12.10 3.45
CA LEU A 207 20.08 10.82 3.12
C LEU A 207 21.04 9.61 3.21
N LYS A 208 20.57 8.52 3.84
CA LYS A 208 21.22 7.19 3.94
C LYS A 208 20.36 6.11 3.24
N LEU A 209 20.88 4.88 3.15
CA LEU A 209 20.70 3.85 2.09
C LEU A 209 19.31 3.25 1.85
N ASP A 210 19.14 2.70 0.62
CA ASP A 210 18.17 1.77 -0.04
C ASP A 210 16.80 1.43 0.58
N ASN A 211 16.66 1.58 1.88
CA ASN A 211 15.44 1.45 2.63
C ASN A 211 14.95 2.80 3.14
N VAL A 212 15.27 3.90 2.46
CA VAL A 212 14.71 5.20 2.79
C VAL A 212 13.48 5.47 1.93
N LEU A 213 12.37 5.60 2.64
CA LEU A 213 11.12 6.14 2.14
C LEU A 213 11.09 7.64 2.42
N LEU A 214 10.33 8.40 1.63
CA LEU A 214 9.99 9.78 1.96
C LEU A 214 8.58 9.83 2.55
N ASP A 215 8.36 10.61 3.60
CA ASP A 215 7.01 10.91 4.07
C ASP A 215 6.33 11.98 3.19
N ALA A 216 5.06 12.28 3.48
CA ALA A 216 4.30 13.28 2.72
C ALA A 216 4.85 14.71 2.82
N GLN A 217 5.76 14.97 3.76
CA GLN A 217 6.45 16.25 3.96
C GLN A 217 7.85 16.27 3.32
N GLY A 218 8.29 15.14 2.75
CA GLY A 218 9.61 14.99 2.15
C GLY A 218 10.71 14.64 3.16
N HIS A 219 10.37 14.23 4.38
CA HIS A 219 11.38 13.73 5.33
C HIS A 219 11.71 12.26 5.09
N VAL A 220 12.96 11.92 5.40
CA VAL A 220 13.55 10.58 5.36
C VAL A 220 12.87 9.64 6.36
N LYS A 221 12.59 8.41 5.93
CA LYS A 221 12.11 7.30 6.75
C LYS A 221 12.86 6.01 6.43
N ILE A 222 13.79 5.63 7.30
CA ILE A 222 14.54 4.37 7.18
C ILE A 222 13.64 3.19 7.60
N THR A 223 13.58 2.16 6.75
CA THR A 223 12.87 0.91 6.94
C THR A 223 13.81 -0.30 6.90
N ASP A 224 13.24 -1.50 7.09
CA ASP A 224 13.87 -2.81 6.92
C ASP A 224 15.19 -3.05 7.69
N PHE A 225 15.04 -3.46 8.95
CA PHE A 225 16.13 -3.67 9.92
C PHE A 225 16.54 -5.15 10.04
N GLY A 226 16.15 -6.01 9.09
CA GLY A 226 16.39 -7.47 9.13
C GLY A 226 17.86 -7.87 9.22
N MET A 227 18.76 -6.99 8.77
CA MET A 227 20.21 -7.22 8.73
C MET A 227 20.97 -6.55 9.89
N CYS A 228 20.26 -5.90 10.82
CA CYS A 228 20.91 -5.22 11.94
C CYS A 228 21.65 -6.19 12.85
N LYS A 229 22.79 -5.75 13.39
CA LYS A 229 23.52 -6.46 14.44
C LYS A 229 23.43 -5.69 15.74
N GLU A 230 22.78 -6.28 16.74
CA GLU A 230 22.73 -5.72 18.09
C GLU A 230 24.02 -6.00 18.87
N ASN A 231 24.26 -5.22 19.93
CA ASN A 231 25.41 -5.36 20.85
C ASN A 231 26.79 -5.13 20.22
N ILE A 232 26.92 -4.17 19.31
CA ILE A 232 28.21 -3.70 18.80
C ILE A 232 28.57 -2.39 19.53
N TYR A 233 29.31 -2.48 20.63
CA TYR A 233 29.84 -1.33 21.38
C TYR A 233 31.22 -0.92 20.85
N PRO A 234 31.77 0.24 21.26
CA PRO A 234 33.12 0.64 20.87
C PRO A 234 34.16 -0.44 21.25
N GLY A 235 34.74 -1.10 20.26
CA GLY A 235 35.71 -2.20 20.43
C GLY A 235 35.18 -3.58 20.05
N ASP A 236 33.86 -3.75 19.94
CA ASP A 236 33.26 -5.01 19.49
C ASP A 236 33.32 -5.15 17.96
N THR A 237 33.44 -6.40 17.49
CA THR A 237 33.47 -6.71 16.06
C THR A 237 32.61 -7.91 15.71
N THR A 238 32.15 -7.98 14.47
CA THR A 238 31.47 -9.13 13.88
C THR A 238 32.12 -9.51 12.55
N ARG A 239 31.69 -10.64 11.97
CA ARG A 239 32.28 -11.23 10.74
C ARG A 239 31.22 -11.77 9.78
N THR A 240 29.94 -11.49 10.02
CA THR A 240 28.87 -11.97 9.15
C THR A 240 29.05 -11.33 7.76
N PHE A 241 29.10 -12.14 6.71
CA PHE A 241 29.15 -11.61 5.35
C PHE A 241 27.72 -11.27 4.92
N CYS A 242 27.39 -9.98 4.88
CA CYS A 242 26.05 -9.48 4.58
C CYS A 242 26.11 -8.06 3.99
N GLY A 243 25.06 -7.67 3.25
CA GLY A 243 24.93 -6.36 2.61
C GLY A 243 24.57 -6.45 1.13
N THR A 244 24.04 -5.36 0.57
CA THR A 244 23.78 -5.23 -0.86
C THR A 244 25.11 -5.13 -1.62
N PRO A 245 25.37 -5.93 -2.68
CA PRO A 245 26.67 -6.05 -3.33
C PRO A 245 27.41 -4.73 -3.61
N ASP A 246 26.71 -3.72 -4.12
CA ASP A 246 27.29 -2.42 -4.51
C ASP A 246 27.74 -1.58 -3.30
N TYR A 247 27.21 -1.86 -2.11
CA TYR A 247 27.43 -1.10 -0.88
C TYR A 247 28.30 -1.82 0.15
N ILE A 248 28.81 -3.01 -0.19
CA ILE A 248 29.62 -3.82 0.73
C ILE A 248 30.98 -3.16 0.97
N ALA A 249 31.35 -3.01 2.24
CA ALA A 249 32.63 -2.45 2.66
C ALA A 249 33.82 -3.39 2.34
N PRO A 250 35.00 -2.85 1.99
CA PRO A 250 36.16 -3.64 1.60
C PRO A 250 36.63 -4.57 2.72
N GLU A 251 36.48 -4.20 3.99
CA GLU A 251 36.79 -5.08 5.12
C GLU A 251 35.87 -6.31 5.20
N ILE A 252 34.62 -6.22 4.76
CA ILE A 252 33.69 -7.36 4.68
C ILE A 252 34.11 -8.30 3.54
N ILE A 253 34.45 -7.74 2.38
CA ILE A 253 34.93 -8.49 1.20
C ILE A 253 36.24 -9.23 1.53
N ALA A 254 37.12 -8.59 2.31
CA ALA A 254 38.38 -9.16 2.78
C ALA A 254 38.24 -10.11 3.98
N TYR A 255 37.00 -10.46 4.39
CA TYR A 255 36.69 -11.32 5.54
C TYR A 255 37.34 -10.85 6.86
N GLN A 256 37.56 -9.54 7.01
CA GLN A 256 38.12 -8.97 8.23
C GLN A 256 37.02 -8.75 9.29
N PRO A 257 37.35 -8.81 10.59
CA PRO A 257 36.43 -8.37 11.64
C PRO A 257 36.11 -6.89 11.47
N TYR A 258 34.83 -6.55 11.56
CA TYR A 258 34.35 -5.19 11.36
C TYR A 258 33.40 -4.74 12.47
N GLY A 259 33.27 -3.43 12.65
CA GLY A 259 32.32 -2.80 13.58
C GLY A 259 31.48 -1.78 12.84
N LYS A 260 31.12 -0.66 13.49
CA LYS A 260 30.34 0.44 12.88
C LYS A 260 30.97 1.14 11.67
N SER A 261 32.21 0.78 11.27
CA SER A 261 32.91 1.40 10.14
C SER A 261 32.22 1.11 8.81
N VAL A 262 31.64 -0.08 8.67
CA VAL A 262 30.99 -0.53 7.43
C VAL A 262 29.77 0.32 7.11
N ASP A 263 29.03 0.79 8.12
CA ASP A 263 27.89 1.70 7.94
C ASP A 263 28.32 3.06 7.37
N TRP A 264 29.52 3.52 7.69
CA TRP A 264 30.09 4.76 7.14
C TRP A 264 30.60 4.57 5.71
N TRP A 265 31.11 3.38 5.39
CA TRP A 265 31.45 3.03 4.01
C TRP A 265 30.23 3.05 3.11
N SER A 266 29.19 2.29 3.48
CA SER A 266 27.95 2.22 2.69
C SER A 266 27.30 3.61 2.58
N PHE A 267 27.39 4.44 3.62
CA PHE A 267 26.98 5.84 3.53
C PHE A 267 27.76 6.65 2.48
N GLY A 268 29.08 6.46 2.41
CA GLY A 268 29.92 7.12 1.40
C GLY A 268 29.56 6.68 -0.03
N VAL A 269 29.28 5.40 -0.24
CA VAL A 269 28.83 4.87 -1.53
C VAL A 269 27.49 5.48 -1.94
N LEU A 270 26.49 5.50 -1.06
CA LEU A 270 25.21 6.11 -1.37
C LEU A 270 25.33 7.61 -1.68
N LEU A 271 26.11 8.34 -0.88
CA LEU A 271 26.30 9.77 -1.09
C LEU A 271 26.98 10.04 -2.44
N TYR A 272 27.87 9.14 -2.87
CA TYR A 272 28.41 9.15 -4.22
C TYR A 272 27.31 8.93 -5.27
N GLU A 273 26.49 7.89 -5.15
CA GLU A 273 25.40 7.60 -6.11
C GLU A 273 24.40 8.77 -6.22
N MET A 274 24.04 9.40 -5.10
CA MET A 274 23.11 10.54 -5.10
C MET A 274 23.67 11.77 -5.82
N LEU A 275 24.98 12.01 -5.71
CA LEU A 275 25.66 13.15 -6.32
C LEU A 275 26.06 12.88 -7.78
N ALA A 276 26.49 11.66 -8.08
CA ALA A 276 26.99 11.25 -9.38
C ALA A 276 25.90 10.71 -10.31
N GLY A 277 24.82 10.15 -9.76
CA GLY A 277 23.77 9.43 -10.49
C GLY A 277 24.27 8.11 -11.09
N GLN A 278 25.30 7.51 -10.48
CA GLN A 278 26.03 6.33 -10.96
C GLN A 278 26.43 5.43 -9.80
#